data_AF-A0A2E0VJM1-F1
#
_entry.id   AF-A0A2E0VJM1-F1
#
_cell.length_a   1.000
_cell.length_b   1.000
_cell.length_c   1.000
_cell.angle_alpha   90.00
_cell.angle_beta   90.00
_cell.angle_gamma   90.00
#
_symmetry.space_group_name_H-M   'P 1'
#
loop_
_entity.id
_entity.type
_entity.pdbx_description
1 polymer ?
#
loop_
_entity_poly.entity_id
_entity_poly.type
_entity_poly.pdbx_seq_one_letter_code
_entity_poly.pdbx_strand_id
1 'polypeptide(L)' 'MSEEDPRKKLSEEDLERVNAYLSSPIHQVERKPFRPWLLLFWLWVVVTLLGGVSWLFGRMVGLI' A
#
# COMPACT_ATOMS: atom_id res chain seq x y z
N MET A 1 -15.22 12.24 -42.95
CA MET A 1 -15.09 10.78 -42.75
C MET A 1 -13.74 10.58 -42.08
N SER A 2 -13.71 10.58 -40.75
CA SER A 2 -12.47 10.47 -39.97
C SER A 2 -11.94 9.05 -40.10
N GLU A 3 -10.66 8.86 -40.39
CA GLU A 3 -10.02 7.54 -40.37
C GLU A 3 -10.17 6.92 -38.97
N GLU A 4 -10.96 5.86 -38.83
CA GLU A 4 -11.04 5.09 -37.59
C GLU A 4 -9.80 4.19 -37.49
N ASP A 5 -8.85 4.57 -36.63
CA ASP A 5 -7.77 3.67 -36.19
C ASP A 5 -8.43 2.49 -35.44
N PRO A 6 -8.27 1.23 -35.90
CA PRO A 6 -8.88 0.05 -35.27
C PRO A 6 -8.44 -0.18 -33.81
N ARG A 7 -7.45 0.57 -33.30
CA ARG A 7 -6.99 0.56 -31.91
C ARG A 7 -7.63 1.66 -31.05
N LYS A 8 -8.32 2.64 -31.66
CA LYS A 8 -9.00 3.73 -30.96
C LYS A 8 -10.34 3.22 -30.42
N LYS A 9 -10.27 2.54 -29.26
CA LYS A 9 -11.42 1.96 -28.56
C LYS A 9 -12.38 2.98 -27.94
N LEU A 10 -12.03 4.26 -27.93
CA LEU A 10 -12.80 5.33 -27.27
C LEU A 10 -13.08 6.46 -28.26
N SER A 11 -14.30 7.00 -28.19
CA SER A 11 -14.64 8.25 -28.86
C SER A 11 -13.75 9.39 -28.34
N GLU A 12 -13.66 10.49 -29.09
CA GLU A 12 -12.84 11.65 -28.67
C GLU A 12 -13.36 12.27 -27.37
N GLU A 13 -14.69 12.36 -27.23
CA GLU A 13 -15.34 12.83 -26.00
C GLU A 13 -15.01 11.93 -24.80
N ASP A 14 -15.05 10.60 -24.98
CA ASP A 14 -14.71 9.67 -23.91
C ASP A 14 -13.23 9.75 -23.53
N LEU A 15 -12.35 9.96 -24.52
CA LEU A 15 -10.93 10.15 -24.29
C LEU A 15 -10.64 11.41 -23.47
N GLU A 16 -11.35 12.51 -23.73
CA GLU A 16 -11.23 13.75 -22.96
C GLU A 16 -11.65 13.57 -21.50
N ARG A 17 -12.76 12.86 -21.25
CA ARG A 17 -13.21 12.52 -19.89
C ARG A 17 -12.19 11.68 -19.13
N VAL A 18 -11.58 10.70 -19.80
CA VAL A 18 -10.52 9.87 -19.21
C VAL A 18 -9.28 10.71 -18.88
N ASN A 19 -8.86 11.59 -19.77
CA ASN A 19 -7.73 12.49 -19.53
C ASN A 19 -7.99 13.45 -18.36
N ALA A 20 -9.20 14.01 -18.25
CA ALA A 20 -9.61 14.83 -17.12
C ALA A 20 -9.58 14.04 -15.79
N TYR A 21 -9.98 12.77 -15.80
CA TYR A 21 -9.93 11.90 -14.62
C TYR A 21 -8.50 11.54 -14.21
N LEU A 22 -7.65 11.12 -15.17
CA LEU A 22 -6.27 10.72 -14.91
C LEU A 22 -5.35 11.88 -14.50
N SER A 23 -5.67 13.09 -14.95
CA SER A 23 -4.95 14.31 -14.53
C SER A 23 -5.31 14.78 -13.12
N SER A 24 -6.28 14.15 -12.45
CA SER A 24 -6.66 14.55 -11.09
C SER A 24 -5.50 14.40 -10.10
N PRO A 25 -5.33 15.32 -9.12
CA PRO A 25 -4.19 15.31 -8.18
C PRO A 25 -4.07 14.02 -7.34
N ILE A 26 -5.19 13.35 -7.08
CA ILE A 26 -5.25 12.08 -6.33
C ILE A 26 -4.52 10.93 -7.05
N HIS A 27 -4.32 11.03 -8.37
CA HIS A 27 -3.63 10.02 -9.19
C HIS A 27 -2.18 10.39 -9.50
N GLN A 28 -1.74 11.61 -9.14
CA GLN A 28 -0.37 12.08 -9.37
C GLN A 28 0.56 11.83 -8.18
N VAL A 29 0.07 11.25 -7.08
CA VAL A 29 0.89 10.96 -5.91
C VAL A 29 1.75 9.72 -6.17
N GLU A 30 3.07 9.92 -6.25
CA GLU A 30 4.03 8.83 -6.29
C GLU A 30 3.93 8.00 -5.00
N ARG A 31 3.48 6.75 -5.15
CA ARG A 31 3.38 5.81 -4.03
C ARG A 31 4.72 5.13 -3.84
N LYS A 32 5.33 5.35 -2.68
CA LYS A 32 6.51 4.58 -2.28
C LYS A 32 6.19 3.09 -2.34
N PRO A 33 7.10 2.24 -2.87
CA PRO A 33 6.87 0.81 -2.92
C PRO A 33 6.63 0.25 -1.51
N PHE A 34 5.61 -0.59 -1.38
CA PHE A 34 5.31 -1.25 -0.14
C PHE A 34 6.43 -2.25 0.22
N ARG A 35 6.93 -2.17 1.46
CA ARG A 35 8.03 -3.03 1.95
C ARG A 35 7.48 -3.98 3.03
N PRO A 36 6.86 -5.12 2.66
CA PRO A 36 6.17 -6.00 3.60
C PRO A 36 7.11 -6.53 4.71
N TRP A 37 8.35 -6.84 4.35
CA TRP A 37 9.36 -7.31 5.30
C TRP A 37 9.70 -6.30 6.39
N LEU A 38 9.67 -4.99 6.08
CA LEU A 38 9.91 -3.95 7.08
C LEU A 38 8.78 -3.92 8.11
N LEU A 39 7.53 -4.05 7.65
CA LEU A 39 6.36 -4.14 8.52
C LEU A 39 6.42 -5.38 9.40
N LEU A 40 6.77 -6.54 8.82
CA LEU A 40 6.87 -7.79 9.56
C LEU A 40 8.00 -7.74 10.61
N PHE A 41 9.13 -7.12 10.29
CA PHE A 41 10.23 -6.91 11.24
C PHE A 41 9.77 -6.11 12.46
N TRP A 42 9.10 -4.97 12.24
CA TRP A 42 8.61 -4.16 13.35
C TRP A 42 7.55 -4.86 14.19
N LEU A 43 6.63 -5.58 13.55
CA LEU A 43 5.65 -6.41 14.24
C LEU A 43 6.34 -7.43 15.14
N TRP A 44 7.31 -8.16 14.59
CA TRP A 44 8.08 -9.16 15.33
C TRP A 44 8.80 -8.55 16.53
N VAL A 45 9.48 -7.40 16.34
CA VAL A 45 10.17 -6.68 17.44
C VAL A 45 9.20 -6.36 18.58
N VAL A 46 8.03 -5.81 18.28
CA VAL A 46 7.03 -5.44 19.31
C VAL A 46 6.54 -6.67 20.06
N VAL A 47 6.18 -7.74 19.33
CA VAL A 47 5.69 -9.00 19.93
C VAL A 47 6.77 -9.65 20.80
N THR A 48 8.02 -9.71 20.32
CA THR A 48 9.15 -10.27 21.06
C THR A 48 9.46 -9.44 22.31
N LEU A 49 9.40 -8.12 22.24
CA LEU A 49 9.64 -7.25 23.39
C LEU A 49 8.57 -7.46 24.47
N LEU A 50 7.29 -7.44 24.10
CA LEU A 50 6.18 -7.68 25.02
C LEU A 50 6.23 -9.09 25.62
N GLY A 51 6.56 -10.09 24.79
CA GLY A 51 6.76 -11.47 25.23
C GLY A 51 7.91 -11.59 26.22
N GLY A 52 9.06 -10.95 25.94
CA GLY A 52 10.22 -10.93 26.82
C GLY A 52 9.94 -10.24 28.16
N VAL A 53 9.22 -9.12 28.15
CA VAL A 53 8.79 -8.43 29.36
C VAL A 53 7.84 -9.31 30.18
N SER A 54 6.86 -9.95 29.54
CA SER A 54 5.92 -10.85 30.21
C SER A 54 6.63 -12.06 30.83
N TRP A 55 7.59 -12.63 30.10
CA TRP A 55 8.42 -13.73 30.58
C TRP A 55 9.28 -13.32 31.79
N LEU A 56 9.88 -12.13 31.75
CA LEU A 56 10.66 -11.59 32.88
C LEU A 56 9.80 -11.44 34.13
N PHE A 57 8.58 -10.89 33.99
CA PHE A 57 7.63 -10.80 35.11
C PHE A 57 7.22 -12.18 35.63
N GLY A 58 6.93 -13.14 34.75
CA GLY A 58 6.62 -14.52 35.15
C GLY A 58 7.73 -15.15 35.99
N ARG A 59 8.99 -14.93 35.60
CA ARG A 59 10.16 -15.40 36.35
C ARG A 59 10.31 -14.71 37.71
N MET A 60 10.03 -13.40 37.80
CA MET A 60 10.12 -12.66 39.07
C MET A 60 9.04 -13.09 40.08
N VAL A 61 7.86 -13.50 39.60
CA VAL A 61 6.74 -13.96 40.44
C VAL A 61 6.84 -15.47 40.75
N GLY A 62 7.75 -16.19 40.10
CA GLY A 62 7.94 -17.64 40.30
C GLY A 62 6.90 -18.52 39.60
N LEU A 63 6.22 -17.99 38.58
CA LEU A 63 5.27 -18.74 37.74
C LEU A 63 5.98 -19.67 36.74
N ILE A 64 7.22 -19.35 36.41
CA ILE A 64 8.13 -20.03 35.48
C ILE A 64 9.48 -20.14 36.19
#